data_AF-A0A1G7XSX5-F1
#
_entry.id   AF-A0A1G7XSX5-F1
#
_cell.length_a   1.000
_cell.length_b   1.000
_cell.length_c   1.000
_cell.angle_alpha   90.00
_cell.angle_beta   90.00
_cell.angle_gamma   90.00
#
_symmetry.space_group_name_H-M   'P 1'
#
loop_
_entity.id
_entity.type
_entity.pdbx_description
1 polymer ?
#
loop_
_entity_poly.entity_id
_entity_poly.type
_entity_poly.pdbx_seq_one_letter_code
_entity_poly.pdbx_strand_id
1 'polypeptide(L)'
;MPTIKYYLREGLLPAGVLTSPNQAHYDDGHLRRLRLVRALVDVGGLSIAAVREVLTAVDTNEESMHHKLGAVQEAISQPATGELDPIAVKDVQAFFDRHGEFEFFGVDESNVTGMLVSALSAARSVGHDHFPELLDSYMEAMRIVARADLEYIARRTSSDDIIEAMVIGTLIGDAVLKAVRRVAHAEVSREAMDTD
;
A
#
# COMPACT_ATOMS: atom_id res chain seq x y z
N MET A 1 -6.65 24.22 -6.26
CA MET A 1 -7.66 24.97 -5.49
C MET A 1 -7.54 24.55 -4.02
N PRO A 2 -7.68 25.46 -3.03
CA PRO A 2 -6.67 25.77 -2.00
C PRO A 2 -6.40 24.61 -1.01
N THR A 3 -5.66 23.61 -1.46
CA THR A 3 -5.46 22.32 -0.78
C THR A 3 -4.68 22.42 0.52
N ILE A 4 -3.71 23.34 0.64
CA ILE A 4 -2.92 23.49 1.87
C ILE A 4 -3.78 24.02 3.03
N LYS A 5 -4.63 25.04 2.79
CA LYS A 5 -5.56 25.56 3.82
C LYS A 5 -6.66 24.56 4.17
N TYR A 6 -6.97 23.64 3.27
CA TYR A 6 -7.88 22.53 3.55
C TYR A 6 -7.19 21.50 4.44
N TYR A 7 -6.00 21.02 4.07
CA TYR A 7 -5.22 20.06 4.87
C TYR A 7 -4.84 20.58 6.25
N LEU A 8 -4.58 21.88 6.42
CA LEU A 8 -4.40 22.51 7.73
C LEU A 8 -5.67 22.44 8.59
N ARG A 9 -6.84 22.71 8.00
CA ARG A 9 -8.14 22.64 8.70
C ARG A 9 -8.50 21.21 9.07
N GLU A 10 -8.18 20.29 8.18
CA GLU A 10 -8.28 18.87 8.41
C GLU A 10 -7.13 18.33 9.28
N GLY A 11 -6.23 19.15 9.84
CA GLY A 11 -5.17 18.69 10.74
C GLY A 11 -4.16 17.71 10.14
N LEU A 12 -4.05 17.62 8.80
CA LEU A 12 -3.09 16.75 8.12
C LEU A 12 -1.70 17.38 8.01
N LEU A 13 -1.64 18.72 8.11
CA LEU A 13 -0.41 19.50 8.13
C LEU A 13 -0.24 20.19 9.48
N PRO A 14 0.98 20.21 10.05
CA PRO A 14 1.30 21.09 11.16
C PRO A 14 1.04 22.55 10.79
N ALA A 15 0.62 23.34 11.78
CA ALA A 15 0.55 24.78 11.62
C ALA A 15 1.96 25.36 11.44
N GLY A 16 2.13 26.27 10.49
CA GLY A 16 3.40 26.98 10.32
C GLY A 16 3.74 27.79 11.56
N VAL A 17 5.03 27.96 11.84
CA VAL A 17 5.51 28.72 12.99
C VAL A 17 5.23 30.20 12.76
N LEU A 18 4.38 30.82 13.59
CA LEU A 18 4.05 32.24 13.45
C LEU A 18 5.30 33.09 13.65
N THR A 19 5.66 33.86 12.61
CA THR A 19 6.75 34.85 12.66
C THR A 19 6.22 36.28 12.79
N SER A 20 4.95 36.52 12.43
CA SER A 20 4.20 37.76 12.70
C SER A 20 2.68 37.50 12.58
N PRO A 21 1.78 38.47 12.91
CA PRO A 21 0.33 38.26 12.88
C PRO A 21 -0.25 37.73 11.56
N ASN A 22 0.42 38.02 10.43
CA ASN A 22 0.02 37.55 9.09
C ASN A 22 1.13 36.75 8.38
N GLN A 23 2.15 36.28 9.10
CA GLN A 23 3.23 35.49 8.51
C GLN A 23 3.51 34.23 9.33
N ALA A 24 3.67 33.12 8.62
CA ALA A 24 4.09 31.85 9.17
C ALA A 24 5.28 31.31 8.37
N HIS A 25 6.25 30.74 9.05
CA HIS A 25 7.37 30.05 8.45
C HIS A 25 7.03 28.56 8.30
N TYR A 26 7.35 28.02 7.13
CA TYR A 26 7.20 26.61 6.79
C TYR A 26 8.57 26.09 6.39
N ASP A 27 9.00 25.01 7.02
CA ASP A 27 10.29 24.37 6.79
C ASP A 27 10.18 23.15 5.87
N ASP A 28 11.30 22.46 5.66
CA ASP A 28 11.36 21.24 4.85
C ASP A 28 10.48 20.11 5.42
N GLY A 29 10.23 20.09 6.73
CA GLY A 29 9.31 19.14 7.37
C GLY A 29 7.86 19.33 6.89
N HIS A 30 7.43 20.59 6.75
CA HIS A 30 6.12 20.90 6.18
C HIS A 30 6.01 20.48 4.71
N LEU A 31 7.09 20.64 3.94
CA LEU A 31 7.12 20.21 2.53
C LEU A 31 7.07 18.69 2.41
N ARG A 32 7.84 17.95 3.21
CA ARG A 32 7.79 16.48 3.28
C ARG A 32 6.39 15.99 3.63
N ARG A 33 5.79 16.56 4.69
CA ARG A 33 4.41 16.22 5.08
C ARG A 33 3.39 16.50 3.98
N LEU A 34 3.52 17.62 3.26
CA LEU A 34 2.62 17.96 2.15
C LEU A 34 2.76 16.98 0.97
N ARG A 35 3.98 16.51 0.67
CA ARG A 35 4.20 15.49 -0.36
C ARG A 35 3.57 14.16 0.03
N LEU A 36 3.74 13.74 1.29
CA LEU A 36 3.12 12.54 1.82
C LEU A 36 1.58 12.59 1.74
N VAL A 37 0.97 13.70 2.20
CA VAL A 37 -0.48 13.90 2.11
C VAL A 37 -0.97 13.81 0.66
N ARG A 38 -0.27 14.45 -0.29
CA ARG A 38 -0.63 14.38 -1.71
C ARG A 38 -0.46 12.99 -2.28
N ALA A 39 0.59 12.26 -1.91
CA ALA A 39 0.78 10.89 -2.38
C ALA A 39 -0.41 10.01 -1.95
N LEU A 40 -0.80 10.06 -0.67
CA LEU A 40 -1.93 9.28 -0.16
C LEU A 40 -3.27 9.67 -0.80
N VAL A 41 -3.54 10.96 -1.00
CA VAL A 41 -4.81 11.42 -1.59
C VAL A 41 -4.84 11.25 -3.10
N ASP A 42 -3.86 11.81 -3.81
CA ASP A 42 -3.90 11.96 -5.27
C ASP A 42 -3.49 10.67 -5.99
N VAL A 43 -2.56 9.90 -5.41
CA VAL A 43 -2.07 8.63 -6.00
C VAL A 43 -2.75 7.44 -5.34
N GLY A 44 -2.81 7.42 -4.00
CA GLY A 44 -3.44 6.34 -3.25
C GLY A 44 -4.96 6.35 -3.29
N GLY A 45 -5.58 7.50 -3.60
CA GLY A 45 -7.04 7.62 -3.60
C GLY A 45 -7.65 7.48 -2.20
N LEU A 46 -6.86 7.65 -1.13
CA LEU A 46 -7.34 7.52 0.24
C LEU A 46 -8.31 8.65 0.58
N SER A 47 -9.30 8.32 1.41
CA SER A 47 -10.13 9.32 2.07
C SER A 47 -9.32 10.15 3.06
N ILE A 48 -9.73 11.38 3.34
CA ILE A 48 -9.07 12.24 4.33
C ILE A 48 -9.02 11.60 5.73
N ALA A 49 -10.03 10.80 6.08
CA ALA A 49 -10.04 10.04 7.33
C ALA A 49 -8.92 8.99 7.36
N ALA A 50 -8.81 8.17 6.30
CA ALA A 50 -7.74 7.17 6.19
C ALA A 50 -6.35 7.82 6.16
N VAL A 51 -6.19 8.96 5.47
CA VAL A 51 -4.94 9.74 5.50
C VAL A 51 -4.59 10.14 6.93
N ARG A 52 -5.54 10.63 7.72
CA ARG A 52 -5.28 11.01 9.12
C ARG A 52 -4.80 9.83 9.96
N GLU A 53 -5.40 8.66 9.79
CA GLU A 53 -5.01 7.44 10.51
C GLU A 53 -3.58 7.03 10.19
N VAL A 54 -3.20 7.00 8.91
CA VAL A 54 -1.82 6.75 8.47
C VAL A 54 -0.85 7.74 9.10
N LEU A 55 -1.16 9.03 8.97
CA LEU A 55 -0.30 10.08 9.47
C LEU A 55 -0.12 10.00 10.99
N THR A 56 -1.17 9.61 11.72
CA THR A 56 -1.10 9.40 13.18
C THR A 56 -0.18 8.24 13.52
N ALA A 57 -0.34 7.08 12.87
CA ALA A 57 0.53 5.91 13.07
C ALA A 57 2.00 6.22 12.74
N VAL A 58 2.23 6.98 11.68
CA VAL A 58 3.55 7.44 11.25
C VAL A 58 4.21 8.35 12.29
N ASP A 59 3.45 9.30 12.83
CA ASP A 59 3.93 10.30 13.79
C ASP A 59 4.17 9.69 15.20
N THR A 60 3.63 8.50 15.50
CA THR A 60 3.86 7.78 16.76
C THR A 60 5.32 7.31 16.83
N ASN A 61 6.13 7.94 17.69
CA ASN A 61 7.58 7.73 17.73
C ASN A 61 8.02 6.40 18.40
N GLU A 62 7.10 5.72 19.10
CA GLU A 62 7.39 4.49 19.86
C GLU A 62 7.17 3.20 19.05
N GLU A 63 6.57 3.29 17.87
CA GLU A 63 6.28 2.12 17.02
C GLU A 63 7.49 1.71 16.17
N SER A 64 7.69 0.39 16.02
CA SER A 64 8.70 -0.14 15.13
C SER A 64 8.41 0.22 13.66
N MET A 65 9.44 0.34 12.84
CA MET A 65 9.29 0.58 11.39
C MET A 65 8.41 -0.47 10.70
N HIS A 66 8.45 -1.70 11.20
CA HIS A 66 7.61 -2.81 10.74
C HIS A 66 6.11 -2.54 10.98
N HIS A 67 5.76 -2.05 12.16
CA HIS A 67 4.36 -1.71 12.48
C HIS A 67 3.87 -0.54 11.63
N LYS A 68 4.69 0.50 11.44
CA LYS A 68 4.37 1.64 10.57
C LYS A 68 4.20 1.22 9.11
N LEU A 69 5.01 0.28 8.63
CA LEU A 69 4.84 -0.34 7.31
C LEU A 69 3.47 -1.02 7.21
N GLY A 70 3.12 -1.86 8.19
CA GLY A 70 1.82 -2.55 8.23
C GLY A 70 0.64 -1.57 8.20
N ALA A 71 0.67 -0.54 9.04
CA ALA A 71 -0.39 0.48 9.08
C ALA A 71 -0.55 1.23 7.75
N VAL A 72 0.55 1.53 7.06
CA VAL A 72 0.50 2.12 5.71
C VAL A 72 -0.15 1.17 4.71
N GLN A 73 0.25 -0.11 4.69
CA GLN A 73 -0.31 -1.11 3.77
C GLN A 73 -1.81 -1.31 3.99
N GLU A 74 -2.23 -1.35 5.25
CA GLU A 74 -3.64 -1.50 5.63
C GLU A 74 -4.49 -0.31 5.19
N ALA A 75 -3.97 0.91 5.35
CA ALA A 75 -4.74 2.11 5.01
C ALA A 75 -4.82 2.38 3.51
N ILE A 76 -3.81 1.96 2.73
CA ILE A 76 -3.85 2.09 1.26
C ILE A 76 -4.67 0.98 0.61
N SER A 77 -4.82 -0.16 1.28
CA SER A 77 -5.66 -1.25 0.83
C SER A 77 -7.12 -0.87 1.02
N GLN A 78 -7.90 -0.93 -0.05
CA GLN A 78 -9.33 -0.64 0.05
C GLN A 78 -10.05 -1.79 0.74
N PRO A 79 -11.04 -1.50 1.62
CA PRO A 79 -11.85 -2.55 2.20
C PRO A 79 -12.57 -3.32 1.12
N ALA A 80 -12.75 -4.63 1.35
CA ALA A 80 -13.61 -5.46 0.54
C ALA A 80 -15.02 -4.84 0.43
N THR A 81 -15.51 -4.65 -0.79
CA THR A 81 -16.90 -4.19 -1.01
C THR A 81 -17.74 -5.34 -1.52
N GLY A 82 -18.76 -5.75 -0.75
CA GLY A 82 -19.73 -6.77 -1.15
C GLY A 82 -19.67 -8.03 -0.29
N GLU A 83 -20.53 -8.99 -0.61
CA GLU A 83 -20.55 -10.30 0.04
C GLU A 83 -19.37 -11.13 -0.45
N LEU A 84 -18.51 -11.55 0.48
CA LEU A 84 -17.33 -12.36 0.19
C LEU A 84 -17.71 -13.81 -0.01
N ASP A 85 -17.10 -14.46 -1.00
CA ASP A 85 -17.29 -15.90 -1.22
C ASP A 85 -16.63 -16.71 -0.10
N PRO A 86 -17.38 -17.55 0.63
CA PRO A 86 -16.82 -18.40 1.68
C PRO A 86 -15.73 -19.36 1.20
N ILE A 87 -15.72 -19.74 -0.09
CA ILE A 87 -14.66 -20.58 -0.64
C ILE A 87 -13.38 -19.75 -0.82
N ALA A 88 -13.47 -18.55 -1.41
CA ALA A 88 -12.33 -17.64 -1.51
C ALA A 88 -11.70 -17.32 -0.13
N VAL A 89 -12.51 -17.15 0.92
CA VAL A 89 -12.00 -16.98 2.30
C VAL A 89 -11.15 -18.19 2.73
N LYS A 90 -11.64 -19.42 2.50
CA LYS A 90 -10.90 -20.64 2.82
C LYS A 90 -9.63 -20.80 2.01
N ASP A 91 -9.65 -20.42 0.73
CA ASP A 91 -8.47 -20.49 -0.15
C ASP A 91 -7.35 -19.59 0.38
N VAL A 92 -7.69 -18.36 0.80
CA VAL A 92 -6.73 -17.42 1.40
C VAL A 92 -6.20 -17.92 2.74
N GLN A 93 -7.07 -18.44 3.61
CA GLN A 93 -6.66 -19.03 4.89
C GLN A 93 -5.67 -20.19 4.67
N ALA A 94 -6.02 -21.12 3.79
CA ALA A 94 -5.15 -22.25 3.45
C ALA A 94 -3.82 -21.79 2.83
N PHE A 95 -3.82 -20.70 2.06
CA PHE A 95 -2.61 -20.10 1.51
C PHE A 95 -1.70 -19.53 2.60
N PHE A 96 -2.25 -18.81 3.57
CA PHE A 96 -1.48 -18.31 4.72
C PHE A 96 -0.93 -19.45 5.58
N ASP A 97 -1.73 -20.47 5.87
CA ASP A 97 -1.30 -21.65 6.64
C ASP A 97 -0.06 -22.32 6.03
N ARG A 98 0.03 -22.37 4.69
CA ARG A 98 1.18 -22.96 3.98
C ARG A 98 2.45 -22.10 4.04
N HIS A 99 2.30 -20.77 4.08
CA HIS A 99 3.43 -19.85 4.04
C HIS A 99 3.91 -19.36 5.42
N GLY A 100 3.26 -19.81 6.49
CA GLY A 100 3.63 -19.55 7.88
C GLY A 100 2.81 -18.43 8.52
N GLU A 101 2.70 -18.48 9.86
CA GLU A 101 1.99 -17.52 10.72
C GLU A 101 2.65 -16.12 10.73
N PHE A 102 2.72 -15.44 9.59
CA PHE A 102 3.22 -14.07 9.52
C PHE A 102 2.07 -13.10 9.69
N GLU A 103 1.73 -12.70 10.92
CA GLU A 103 0.88 -11.52 11.21
C GLU A 103 -0.35 -11.34 10.26
N PHE A 104 -0.92 -12.45 9.79
CA PHE A 104 -2.00 -12.39 8.81
C PHE A 104 -3.28 -12.32 9.61
N PHE A 105 -3.76 -11.09 9.78
CA PHE A 105 -5.03 -10.84 10.44
C PHE A 105 -6.18 -11.38 9.59
N GLY A 106 -7.27 -11.73 10.26
CA GLY A 106 -8.47 -12.25 9.60
C GLY A 106 -9.02 -11.28 8.54
N VAL A 107 -9.91 -11.77 7.68
CA VAL A 107 -10.55 -10.98 6.61
C VAL A 107 -11.23 -9.71 7.16
N ASP A 108 -11.75 -9.78 8.39
CA ASP A 108 -12.42 -8.67 9.08
C ASP A 108 -11.45 -7.73 9.82
N GLU A 109 -10.17 -8.09 9.88
CA GLU A 109 -9.13 -7.41 10.66
C GLU A 109 -8.04 -6.78 9.78
N SER A 110 -7.92 -7.21 8.51
CA SER A 110 -6.97 -6.68 7.53
C SER A 110 -7.65 -6.39 6.19
N ASN A 111 -7.54 -5.15 5.74
CA ASN A 111 -7.92 -4.71 4.41
C ASN A 111 -7.07 -5.40 3.33
N VAL A 112 -5.80 -5.70 3.61
CA VAL A 112 -4.92 -6.43 2.68
C VAL A 112 -5.46 -7.85 2.45
N THR A 113 -5.81 -8.55 3.53
CA THR A 113 -6.46 -9.88 3.46
C THR A 113 -7.80 -9.79 2.73
N GLY A 114 -8.63 -8.81 3.09
CA GLY A 114 -9.93 -8.58 2.45
C GLY A 114 -9.84 -8.29 0.95
N MET A 115 -8.81 -7.56 0.51
CA MET A 115 -8.53 -7.29 -0.90
C MET A 115 -8.19 -8.57 -1.67
N LEU A 116 -7.40 -9.47 -1.09
CA LEU A 116 -7.07 -10.75 -1.72
C LEU A 116 -8.30 -11.65 -1.84
N VAL A 117 -9.10 -11.78 -0.78
CA VAL A 117 -10.36 -12.55 -0.81
C VAL A 117 -11.31 -11.96 -1.84
N SER A 118 -11.44 -10.63 -1.92
CA SER A 118 -12.30 -9.96 -2.90
C SER A 118 -11.86 -10.28 -4.33
N ALA A 119 -10.55 -10.26 -4.61
CA ALA A 119 -10.03 -10.57 -5.94
C ALA A 119 -10.32 -12.02 -6.35
N LEU A 120 -10.15 -12.98 -5.44
CA LEU A 120 -10.48 -14.38 -5.70
C LEU A 120 -11.98 -14.62 -5.84
N SER A 121 -12.80 -13.94 -5.01
CA SER A 121 -14.27 -13.97 -5.12
C SER A 121 -14.72 -13.48 -6.50
N ALA A 122 -14.13 -12.36 -6.96
CA ALA A 122 -14.41 -11.80 -8.28
C ALA A 122 -13.98 -12.76 -9.41
N ALA A 123 -12.78 -13.34 -9.33
CA ALA A 123 -12.32 -14.34 -10.30
C ALA A 123 -13.27 -15.55 -10.38
N ARG A 124 -13.73 -16.05 -9.23
CA ARG A 124 -14.69 -17.15 -9.15
C ARG A 124 -16.03 -16.80 -9.80
N SER A 125 -16.54 -15.59 -9.55
CA SER A 125 -17.83 -15.14 -10.12
C SER A 125 -17.87 -15.15 -11.66
N VAL A 126 -16.71 -15.11 -12.32
CA VAL A 126 -16.57 -15.17 -13.79
C VAL A 126 -16.00 -16.50 -14.30
N GLY A 127 -15.98 -17.54 -13.46
CA GLY A 127 -15.59 -18.91 -13.84
C GLY A 127 -14.09 -19.19 -13.80
N HIS A 128 -13.30 -18.38 -13.09
CA HIS A 128 -11.86 -18.57 -12.91
C HIS A 128 -11.54 -19.14 -11.51
N ASP A 129 -12.12 -20.28 -11.16
CA ASP A 129 -11.96 -20.96 -9.86
C ASP A 129 -10.51 -21.37 -9.52
N HIS A 130 -9.66 -21.54 -10.54
CA HIS A 130 -8.27 -21.99 -10.40
C HIS A 130 -7.27 -20.87 -10.10
N PHE A 131 -7.72 -19.61 -10.01
CA PHE A 131 -6.83 -18.49 -9.69
C PHE A 131 -6.01 -18.64 -8.39
N PRO A 132 -6.53 -19.29 -7.31
CA PRO A 132 -5.76 -19.57 -6.10
C PRO A 132 -4.49 -20.40 -6.34
N GLU A 133 -4.42 -21.20 -7.41
CA GLU A 133 -3.25 -22.04 -7.74
C GLU A 133 -2.01 -21.20 -8.08
N LEU A 134 -2.21 -19.93 -8.46
CA LEU A 134 -1.13 -19.01 -8.82
C LEU A 134 -0.48 -18.34 -7.60
N LEU A 135 -1.12 -18.41 -6.43
CA LEU A 135 -0.73 -17.63 -5.26
C LEU A 135 0.67 -17.99 -4.75
N ASP A 136 1.03 -19.28 -4.74
CA ASP A 136 2.34 -19.72 -4.25
C ASP A 136 3.47 -19.17 -5.15
N SER A 137 3.28 -19.22 -6.48
CA SER A 137 4.24 -18.65 -7.45
C SER A 137 4.30 -17.13 -7.38
N TYR A 138 3.16 -16.45 -7.21
CA TYR A 138 3.14 -15.01 -7.00
C TYR A 138 3.84 -14.62 -5.70
N MET A 139 3.64 -15.36 -4.62
CA MET A 139 4.27 -15.08 -3.33
C MET A 139 5.79 -15.17 -3.43
N GLU A 140 6.32 -16.19 -4.12
CA GLU A 140 7.76 -16.29 -4.36
C GLU A 140 8.31 -15.08 -5.11
N ALA A 141 7.66 -14.68 -6.21
CA ALA A 141 8.05 -13.49 -6.96
C ALA A 141 7.93 -12.21 -6.12
N MET A 142 6.86 -12.07 -5.34
CA MET A 142 6.62 -10.88 -4.52
C MET A 142 7.60 -10.77 -3.35
N ARG A 143 8.15 -11.87 -2.83
CA ARG A 143 9.25 -11.82 -1.85
C ARG A 143 10.53 -11.20 -2.42
N ILE A 144 10.80 -11.40 -3.72
CA ILE A 144 11.93 -10.76 -4.41
C ILE A 144 11.67 -9.26 -4.55
N VAL A 145 10.48 -8.89 -5.00
CA VAL A 145 10.03 -7.50 -5.13
C VAL A 145 10.10 -6.78 -3.79
N ALA A 146 9.50 -7.33 -2.74
CA ALA A 146 9.47 -6.73 -1.41
C ALA A 146 10.89 -6.47 -0.86
N ARG A 147 11.85 -7.36 -1.13
CA ARG A 147 13.25 -7.13 -0.75
C ARG A 147 13.86 -5.95 -1.52
N ALA A 148 13.63 -5.86 -2.83
CA ALA A 148 14.12 -4.75 -3.64
C ALA A 148 13.51 -3.41 -3.20
N ASP A 149 12.23 -3.40 -2.84
CA ASP A 149 11.53 -2.22 -2.32
C ASP A 149 12.12 -1.78 -0.97
N LEU A 150 12.34 -2.72 -0.05
CA LEU A 150 12.98 -2.43 1.23
C LEU A 150 14.42 -1.90 1.06
N GLU A 151 15.20 -2.45 0.12
CA GLU A 151 16.53 -1.94 -0.20
C GLU A 151 16.49 -0.53 -0.82
N TYR A 152 15.46 -0.21 -1.61
CA TYR A 152 15.23 1.14 -2.12
C TYR A 152 14.96 2.14 -0.98
N ILE A 153 14.13 1.74 -0.01
CA ILE A 153 13.79 2.54 1.16
C ILE A 153 15.00 2.71 2.10
N ALA A 154 15.75 1.63 2.37
CA ALA A 154 16.87 1.61 3.32
C ALA A 154 18.05 2.52 2.93
N ARG A 155 18.10 2.99 1.67
CA ARG A 155 19.09 3.97 1.20
C ARG A 155 18.86 5.39 1.72
N ARG A 156 17.76 5.65 2.44
CA ARG A 156 17.41 6.96 3.01
C ARG A 156 17.91 7.11 4.45
N THR A 157 18.34 8.32 4.80
CA THR A 157 19.13 8.59 6.02
C THR A 157 18.31 9.08 7.22
N SER A 158 17.02 9.41 7.07
CA SER A 158 16.16 9.83 8.18
C SER A 158 14.87 9.00 8.24
N SER A 159 14.30 8.83 9.44
CA SER A 159 13.04 8.09 9.67
C SER A 159 11.86 8.69 8.91
N ASP A 160 11.78 10.02 8.83
CA ASP A 160 10.72 10.72 8.13
C ASP A 160 10.83 10.51 6.61
N ASP A 161 12.05 10.53 6.07
CA ASP A 161 12.30 10.25 4.65
C ASP A 161 11.98 8.79 4.31
N ILE A 162 12.22 7.86 5.23
CA ILE A 162 11.93 6.43 5.08
C ILE A 162 10.42 6.22 4.93
N ILE A 163 9.61 6.82 5.80
CA ILE A 163 8.15 6.66 5.77
C ILE A 163 7.54 7.32 4.51
N GLU A 164 7.98 8.54 4.17
CA GLU A 164 7.55 9.18 2.92
C GLU A 164 7.93 8.32 1.71
N ALA A 165 9.16 7.80 1.67
CA ALA A 165 9.62 6.92 0.61
C ALA A 165 8.88 5.57 0.57
N MET A 166 8.45 5.04 1.71
CA MET A 166 7.66 3.81 1.80
C MET A 166 6.27 3.98 1.19
N VAL A 167 5.56 5.03 1.58
CA VAL A 167 4.21 5.31 1.07
C VAL A 167 4.25 5.59 -0.42
N ILE A 168 5.17 6.46 -0.85
CA ILE A 168 5.36 6.77 -2.27
C ILE A 168 5.84 5.53 -3.02
N GLY A 169 6.76 4.77 -2.44
CA GLY A 169 7.33 3.55 -3.01
C GLY A 169 6.29 2.47 -3.22
N THR A 170 5.36 2.30 -2.28
CA THR A 170 4.27 1.32 -2.42
C THR A 170 3.30 1.75 -3.53
N LEU A 171 2.85 3.01 -3.50
CA LEU A 171 1.86 3.50 -4.47
C LEU A 171 2.41 3.56 -5.91
N ILE A 172 3.65 4.04 -6.07
CA ILE A 172 4.34 4.02 -7.36
C ILE A 172 4.70 2.58 -7.74
N GLY A 173 5.11 1.79 -6.75
CA GLY A 173 5.44 0.37 -6.88
C GLY A 173 4.29 -0.41 -7.51
N ASP A 174 3.06 -0.23 -7.05
CA ASP A 174 1.88 -0.89 -7.62
C ASP A 174 1.73 -0.63 -9.12
N ALA A 175 1.91 0.62 -9.55
CA ALA A 175 1.82 1.00 -10.96
C ALA A 175 2.96 0.39 -11.77
N VAL A 176 4.19 0.43 -11.23
CA VAL A 176 5.38 -0.17 -11.85
C VAL A 176 5.22 -1.69 -11.97
N LEU A 177 4.78 -2.38 -10.92
CA LEU A 177 4.56 -3.82 -10.89
C LEU A 177 3.49 -4.23 -11.89
N LYS A 178 2.37 -3.50 -11.97
CA LYS A 178 1.34 -3.73 -12.99
C LYS A 178 1.89 -3.59 -14.41
N ALA A 179 2.76 -2.61 -14.66
CA ALA A 179 3.37 -2.41 -15.98
C ALA A 179 4.41 -3.49 -16.31
N VAL A 180 5.35 -3.74 -15.41
CA VAL A 180 6.42 -4.75 -15.58
C VAL A 180 5.82 -6.15 -15.74
N ARG A 181 4.76 -6.47 -15.00
CA ARG A 181 4.02 -7.73 -15.18
C ARG A 181 3.50 -7.90 -16.60
N ARG A 182 2.95 -6.84 -17.21
CA ARG A 182 2.47 -6.88 -18.60
C ARG A 182 3.61 -7.03 -19.59
N VAL A 183 4.77 -6.42 -19.32
CA VAL A 183 5.98 -6.60 -20.13
C VAL A 183 6.46 -8.05 -20.06
N ALA A 184 6.55 -8.63 -18.85
CA ALA A 184 6.93 -10.02 -18.66
C ALA A 184 5.96 -11.00 -19.35
N HIS A 185 4.65 -10.73 -19.31
CA HIS A 185 3.68 -11.50 -20.09
C HIS A 185 3.98 -11.46 -21.60
N ALA A 186 4.32 -10.29 -22.15
CA ALA A 186 4.63 -10.12 -23.57
C ALA A 186 5.96 -10.77 -24.00
N GLU A 187 6.89 -10.93 -23.07
CA GLU A 187 8.15 -11.66 -23.27
C GLU A 187 7.90 -13.18 -23.25
N VAL A 188 7.32 -13.70 -22.16
CA VAL A 188 7.09 -15.13 -21.97
C VAL A 188 6.10 -15.70 -23.01
N SER A 189 5.06 -14.94 -23.37
CA SER A 189 4.12 -15.39 -24.42
C SER A 189 4.79 -15.51 -25.78
N ARG A 190 5.75 -14.62 -26.11
CA ARG A 190 6.53 -14.71 -27.34
C ARG A 190 7.39 -15.96 -27.36
N GLU A 191 8.09 -16.22 -26.27
CA GLU A 191 8.90 -17.42 -26.13
C GLU A 191 8.08 -18.70 -26.20
N ALA A 192 6.85 -18.69 -25.68
CA ALA A 192 5.96 -19.85 -25.72
C ALA A 192 5.26 -20.04 -27.08
N MET A 193 4.94 -18.95 -27.78
CA MET A 193 4.12 -18.98 -29.01
C MET A 193 4.90 -18.84 -30.32
N ASP A 194 6.13 -18.32 -30.29
CA ASP A 194 7.02 -18.23 -31.46
C ASP A 194 7.93 -19.48 -31.60
N THR A 195 7.65 -20.55 -30.85
CA THR A 195 8.35 -21.85 -30.96
C THR A 195 7.80 -22.79 -32.04
N ASP A 196 6.93 -22.31 -32.94
CA ASP A 196 6.46 -23.06 -34.13
C ASP A 196 7.22 -22.65 -35.42
#